data_AF-A0A522DSP0-F1
#
_entry.id   AF-A0A522DSP0-F1
#
_cell.length_a   1.000
_cell.length_b   1.000
_cell.length_c   1.000
_cell.angle_alpha   90.00
_cell.angle_beta   90.00
_cell.angle_gamma   90.00
#
_symmetry.space_group_name_H-M   'P 1'
#
loop_
_entity.id
_entity.type
_entity.pdbx_description
1 polymer ?
#
loop_
_entity_poly.entity_id
_entity_poly.type
_entity_poly.pdbx_seq_one_letter_code
_entity_poly.pdbx_strand_id
1 'polypeptide(L)'
;MDNNFLAYLEQLEMMAFFSGYPLIYILIFSFAGNKTTRSPVKQQLVSLLPIAYALAGTLYFGLVLKNLYPDYSFTHIKEEFQNPLLKIWGLLSIFFWVPAFRKRPVISLLHSLVFFFLIIKDFYIQLTSAFADKNVLQNDMKIYTDSILLNIAVFIATALVFYAIIRFRKKRKSRLL
;
A
#
# COMPACT_ATOMS: atom_id res chain seq x y z
N MET A 1 -6.94 15.21 -25.77
CA MET A 1 -6.97 13.74 -25.57
C MET A 1 -6.63 13.43 -24.11
N ASP A 2 -7.04 14.31 -23.18
CA ASP A 2 -6.21 14.55 -21.99
C ASP A 2 -6.77 13.85 -20.75
N ASN A 3 -8.09 13.67 -20.70
CA ASN A 3 -8.77 13.01 -19.57
C ASN A 3 -8.38 11.53 -19.43
N ASN A 4 -8.19 10.82 -20.54
CA ASN A 4 -7.80 9.40 -20.50
C ASN A 4 -6.36 9.20 -20.04
N PHE A 5 -5.47 10.13 -20.39
CA PHE A 5 -4.06 10.08 -19.98
C PHE A 5 -3.91 10.38 -18.49
N LEU A 6 -4.57 11.44 -17.99
CA LEU A 6 -4.56 11.77 -16.57
C LEU A 6 -5.18 10.66 -15.71
N ALA A 7 -6.32 10.10 -16.15
CA ALA A 7 -6.95 8.97 -15.48
C ALA A 7 -6.02 7.74 -15.40
N TYR A 8 -5.25 7.48 -16.46
CA TYR A 8 -4.25 6.42 -16.47
C TYR A 8 -3.09 6.72 -15.50
N LEU A 9 -2.57 7.95 -15.46
CA LEU A 9 -1.55 8.35 -14.48
C LEU A 9 -2.03 8.16 -13.04
N GLU A 10 -3.24 8.59 -12.71
CA GLU A 10 -3.82 8.35 -11.38
C GLU A 10 -3.89 6.85 -11.04
N GLN A 11 -4.31 6.03 -12.01
CA GLN A 11 -4.34 4.57 -11.83
C GLN A 11 -2.93 4.04 -11.54
N LEU A 12 -1.93 4.46 -12.31
CA LEU A 12 -0.53 4.09 -12.13
C LEU A 12 0.00 4.48 -10.75
N GLU A 13 -0.32 5.68 -10.27
CA GLU A 13 0.07 6.14 -8.93
C GLU A 13 -0.50 5.20 -7.86
N MET A 14 -1.79 4.89 -7.89
CA MET A 14 -2.40 3.99 -6.90
C MET A 14 -1.84 2.57 -6.99
N MET A 15 -1.55 2.09 -8.19
CA MET A 15 -0.87 0.82 -8.40
C MET A 15 0.54 0.84 -7.79
N ALA A 16 1.31 1.93 -7.96
CA ALA A 16 2.61 2.11 -7.34
C ALA A 16 2.54 2.05 -5.81
N PHE A 17 1.50 2.57 -5.17
CA PHE A 17 1.39 2.52 -3.71
C PHE A 17 0.92 1.17 -3.16
N PHE A 18 -0.06 0.52 -3.79
CA PHE A 18 -0.83 -0.54 -3.13
C PHE A 18 -0.69 -1.94 -3.75
N SER A 19 -0.30 -2.06 -5.01
CA SER A 19 -0.33 -3.34 -5.74
C SER A 19 0.73 -4.35 -5.29
N GLY A 20 1.86 -3.89 -4.73
CA GLY A 20 2.90 -4.74 -4.18
C GLY A 20 2.54 -5.39 -2.84
N TYR A 21 1.54 -4.84 -2.12
CA TYR A 21 1.20 -5.29 -0.77
C TYR A 21 0.79 -6.77 -0.67
N PRO A 22 -0.05 -7.35 -1.57
CA PRO A 22 -0.37 -8.78 -1.53
C PRO A 22 0.86 -9.69 -1.53
N LEU A 23 1.90 -9.35 -2.29
CA LEU A 23 3.14 -10.12 -2.30
C LEU A 23 3.83 -10.06 -0.94
N ILE A 24 3.93 -8.86 -0.36
CA ILE A 24 4.52 -8.68 0.98
C ILE A 24 3.72 -9.43 2.04
N TYR A 25 2.39 -9.36 1.96
CA TYR A 25 1.51 -10.13 2.82
C TYR A 25 1.81 -11.63 2.76
N ILE A 26 1.88 -12.20 1.55
CA ILE A 26 2.14 -13.62 1.35
C ILE A 26 3.54 -14.00 1.86
N LEU A 27 4.56 -13.19 1.60
CA LEU A 27 5.93 -13.44 2.07
C LEU A 27 5.99 -13.48 3.60
N ILE A 28 5.43 -12.46 4.27
CA ILE A 28 5.42 -12.38 5.74
C ILE A 28 4.57 -13.50 6.35
N PHE A 29 3.41 -13.80 5.76
CA PHE A 29 2.54 -14.86 6.24
C PHE A 29 3.17 -16.25 6.08
N SER A 30 3.82 -16.51 4.94
CA SER A 30 4.58 -17.74 4.69
C SER A 30 5.75 -17.89 5.65
N PHE A 31 6.52 -16.82 5.88
CA PHE A 31 7.61 -16.83 6.86
C PHE A 31 7.14 -17.08 8.29
N ALA A 32 5.96 -16.55 8.64
CA ALA A 32 5.35 -16.77 9.96
C ALA A 32 4.94 -18.24 10.19
N GLY A 33 4.65 -19.01 9.14
CA GLY A 33 4.27 -20.42 9.23
C GLY A 33 2.89 -20.66 9.87
N ASN A 34 2.62 -21.90 10.27
CA ASN A 34 1.33 -22.33 10.83
C ASN A 34 1.05 -21.75 12.22
N LYS A 35 -0.23 -21.52 12.53
CA LYS A 35 -0.66 -20.92 13.82
C LYS A 35 -0.13 -21.69 15.04
N THR A 36 -0.03 -23.01 14.94
CA THR A 36 0.40 -23.92 16.00
C THR A 36 1.90 -23.83 16.33
N THR A 37 2.74 -23.37 15.39
CA THR A 37 4.20 -23.29 15.56
C THR A 37 4.73 -21.85 15.56
N ARG A 38 3.83 -20.87 15.55
CA ARG A 38 4.20 -19.45 15.47
C ARG A 38 4.83 -18.96 16.77
N SER A 39 6.12 -18.61 16.69
CA SER A 39 6.78 -17.87 17.76
C SER A 39 6.13 -16.50 17.99
N PRO A 40 6.22 -15.91 19.20
CA PRO A 40 5.66 -14.59 19.49
C PRO A 40 6.15 -13.49 18.54
N VAL A 41 7.41 -13.57 18.10
CA VAL A 41 8.00 -12.63 17.14
C VAL A 41 7.32 -12.74 15.77
N LYS A 42 7.09 -13.97 15.29
CA LYS A 42 6.41 -14.21 14.01
C LYS A 42 4.96 -13.72 14.04
N GLN A 43 4.25 -13.90 15.16
CA GLN A 43 2.89 -13.35 15.33
C GLN A 43 2.89 -11.82 15.29
N GLN A 44 3.88 -11.19 15.93
CA GLN A 44 4.04 -9.74 15.92
C GLN A 44 4.25 -9.22 14.49
N LEU A 45 5.12 -9.84 13.69
CA LEU A 45 5.34 -9.42 12.29
C LEU A 45 4.05 -9.39 11.46
N VAL A 46 3.22 -10.45 11.57
CA VAL A 46 1.93 -10.50 10.88
C VAL A 46 0.98 -9.39 11.37
N SER A 47 1.04 -9.03 12.65
CA SER A 47 0.23 -7.94 13.21
C SER A 47 0.67 -6.53 12.78
N LEU A 48 1.88 -6.40 12.21
CA LEU A 48 2.39 -5.14 11.68
C LEU A 48 1.94 -4.89 10.23
N LEU A 49 1.50 -5.92 9.50
CA LEU A 49 1.10 -5.81 8.10
C LEU A 49 0.05 -4.71 7.86
N PRO A 50 -1.09 -4.64 8.60
CA PRO A 50 -2.05 -3.55 8.42
C PRO A 50 -1.50 -2.16 8.74
N ILE A 51 -0.54 -2.06 9.66
CA ILE A 51 0.07 -0.78 10.03
C ILE A 51 0.98 -0.30 8.91
N ALA A 52 1.79 -1.20 8.36
CA ALA A 52 2.61 -0.91 7.19
C ALA A 52 1.73 -0.48 6.02
N TYR A 53 0.61 -1.18 5.80
CA TYR A 53 -0.35 -0.79 4.79
C TYR A 53 -0.95 0.61 5.02
N ALA A 54 -1.31 0.92 6.27
CA ALA A 54 -1.80 2.26 6.63
C ALA A 54 -0.74 3.35 6.41
N LEU A 55 0.53 3.05 6.68
CA LEU A 55 1.64 3.96 6.42
C LEU A 55 1.82 4.21 4.92
N ALA A 56 1.73 3.19 4.07
CA ALA A 56 1.71 3.36 2.61
C ALA A 56 0.54 4.27 2.17
N GLY A 57 -0.65 4.06 2.73
CA GLY A 57 -1.81 4.92 2.55
C GLY A 57 -1.60 6.37 2.99
N THR A 58 -0.88 6.56 4.09
CA THR A 58 -0.55 7.90 4.60
C THR A 58 0.45 8.62 3.68
N LEU A 59 1.43 7.90 3.13
CA LEU A 59 2.34 8.45 2.13
C LEU A 59 1.60 8.82 0.83
N TYR A 60 0.68 7.96 0.39
CA TYR A 60 -0.18 8.25 -0.76
C TYR A 60 -1.03 9.51 -0.52
N PHE A 61 -1.65 9.63 0.66
CA PHE A 61 -2.39 10.85 1.01
C PHE A 61 -1.50 12.09 1.04
N GLY A 62 -0.26 11.97 1.53
CA GLY A 62 0.73 13.04 1.45
C GLY A 62 1.03 13.47 0.01
N LEU A 63 1.11 12.53 -0.93
CA LEU A 63 1.26 12.82 -2.36
C LEU A 63 0.03 13.55 -2.92
N VAL A 64 -1.18 13.08 -2.60
CA VAL A 64 -2.43 13.74 -3.02
C VAL A 64 -2.49 15.18 -2.50
N LEU A 65 -2.17 15.42 -1.23
CA LEU A 65 -2.14 16.77 -0.65
C LEU A 65 -1.08 17.67 -1.28
N LYS A 66 0.05 17.10 -1.69
CA LYS A 66 1.11 17.82 -2.41
C LYS A 66 0.63 18.25 -3.79
N ASN A 67 -0.07 17.38 -4.51
CA ASN A 67 -0.55 17.67 -5.86
C ASN A 67 -1.68 18.73 -5.86
N LEU A 68 -2.47 18.80 -4.78
CA LEU A 68 -3.49 19.84 -4.60
C LEU A 68 -2.92 21.21 -4.18
N TYR A 69 -1.65 21.30 -3.78
CA TYR A 69 -1.06 22.57 -3.38
C TYR A 69 -0.80 23.46 -4.61
N PRO A 70 -1.12 24.77 -4.57
CA PRO A 70 -1.59 25.53 -3.40
C PRO A 70 -3.11 25.65 -3.27
N ASP A 71 -3.89 25.27 -4.29
CA ASP A 71 -5.33 25.48 -4.30
C ASP A 71 -6.14 24.26 -3.82
N TYR A 72 -6.59 24.31 -2.57
CA TYR A 72 -7.44 23.27 -1.98
C TYR A 72 -8.95 23.48 -2.25
N SER A 73 -9.32 24.28 -3.25
CA SER A 73 -10.72 24.52 -3.60
C SER A 73 -11.43 23.24 -4.07
N PHE A 74 -12.73 23.13 -3.77
CA PHE A 74 -13.56 22.01 -4.22
C PHE A 74 -13.62 21.88 -5.75
N THR A 75 -13.55 23.01 -6.45
CA THR A 75 -13.48 23.05 -7.92
C THR A 75 -12.19 22.40 -8.41
N HIS A 76 -11.04 22.77 -7.84
CA HIS A 76 -9.75 22.19 -8.20
C HIS A 76 -9.70 20.69 -7.87
N ILE A 77 -10.19 20.29 -6.70
CA ILE A 77 -10.25 18.86 -6.32
C ILE A 77 -11.09 18.06 -7.32
N LYS A 78 -12.24 18.60 -7.75
CA LYS A 78 -13.12 17.92 -8.70
C LYS A 78 -12.49 17.79 -10.10
N GLU A 79 -11.71 18.78 -10.51
CA GLU A 79 -10.98 18.76 -11.79
C GLU A 79 -9.77 17.81 -11.75
N GLU A 80 -9.06 17.79 -10.63
CA GLU A 80 -7.87 16.96 -10.42
C GLU A 80 -8.20 15.49 -10.17
N PHE A 81 -9.43 15.15 -9.78
CA PHE A 81 -9.83 13.77 -9.46
C PHE A 81 -10.61 13.18 -10.63
N GLN A 82 -9.90 12.59 -11.60
CA GLN A 82 -10.52 11.93 -12.74
C GLN A 82 -11.19 10.61 -12.32
N ASN A 83 -10.57 9.86 -11.40
CA ASN A 83 -11.09 8.62 -10.82
C ASN A 83 -11.37 8.74 -9.32
N PRO A 84 -12.39 9.50 -8.90
CA PRO A 84 -12.63 9.80 -7.48
C PRO A 84 -12.90 8.55 -6.66
N LEU A 85 -13.58 7.55 -7.21
CA LEU A 85 -13.87 6.29 -6.51
C LEU A 85 -12.58 5.53 -6.16
N LEU A 86 -11.64 5.44 -7.10
CA LEU A 86 -10.39 4.70 -6.89
C LEU A 86 -9.47 5.47 -5.93
N LYS A 87 -9.41 6.81 -6.04
CA LYS A 87 -8.71 7.67 -5.08
C LYS A 87 -9.26 7.52 -3.67
N ILE A 88 -10.58 7.61 -3.51
CA ILE A 88 -11.25 7.40 -2.22
C ILE A 88 -10.93 6.01 -1.69
N TRP A 89 -11.01 4.97 -2.52
CA TRP A 89 -10.64 3.62 -2.14
C TRP A 89 -9.19 3.55 -1.65
N GLY A 90 -8.24 4.16 -2.37
CA GLY A 90 -6.84 4.26 -1.92
C GLY A 90 -6.71 4.91 -0.53
N LEU A 91 -7.45 6.00 -0.29
CA LEU A 91 -7.44 6.72 1.00
C LEU A 91 -8.07 5.94 2.15
N LEU A 92 -8.97 4.99 1.89
CA LEU A 92 -9.52 4.11 2.92
C LEU A 92 -8.45 3.26 3.61
N SER A 93 -7.28 3.08 2.99
CA SER A 93 -6.14 2.40 3.62
C SER A 93 -5.65 3.08 4.91
N ILE A 94 -5.90 4.38 5.10
CA ILE A 94 -5.57 5.10 6.33
C ILE A 94 -6.35 4.55 7.54
N PHE A 95 -7.56 4.01 7.32
CA PHE A 95 -8.35 3.44 8.41
C PHE A 95 -7.71 2.22 9.06
N PHE A 96 -6.69 1.60 8.45
CA PHE A 96 -5.92 0.53 9.10
C PHE A 96 -5.02 1.03 10.27
N TRP A 97 -4.88 2.34 10.48
CA TRP A 97 -4.39 2.89 11.74
C TRP A 97 -5.33 2.62 12.92
N VAL A 98 -6.64 2.54 12.65
CA VAL A 98 -7.66 2.33 13.68
C VAL A 98 -7.59 0.89 14.21
N PRO A 99 -7.60 0.68 15.54
CA PRO A 99 -7.46 -0.66 16.13
C PRO A 99 -8.44 -1.72 15.63
N ALA A 100 -9.66 -1.33 15.25
CA ALA A 100 -10.69 -2.24 14.73
C ALA A 100 -10.24 -2.92 13.41
N PHE A 101 -9.63 -2.16 12.51
CA PHE A 101 -9.13 -2.66 11.23
C PHE A 101 -7.74 -3.29 11.35
N ARG A 102 -6.85 -2.69 12.17
CA ARG A 102 -5.48 -3.19 12.39
C ARG A 102 -5.41 -4.64 12.87
N LYS A 103 -6.40 -5.10 13.65
CA LYS A 103 -6.43 -6.47 14.18
C LYS A 103 -6.75 -7.53 13.13
N ARG A 104 -7.13 -7.13 11.91
CA ARG A 104 -7.60 -8.04 10.85
C ARG A 104 -6.73 -7.93 9.59
N PRO A 105 -5.55 -8.58 9.55
CA PRO A 105 -4.65 -8.54 8.39
C PRO A 105 -5.30 -8.91 7.06
N VAL A 106 -6.24 -9.85 7.08
CA VAL A 106 -6.97 -10.28 5.88
C VAL A 106 -7.74 -9.12 5.25
N ILE A 107 -8.29 -8.17 6.03
CA ILE A 107 -9.03 -7.04 5.46
C ILE A 107 -8.09 -6.11 4.68
N SER A 108 -6.87 -5.88 5.18
CA SER A 108 -5.87 -5.09 4.43
C SER A 108 -5.45 -5.76 3.13
N LEU A 109 -5.36 -7.10 3.12
CA LEU A 109 -5.12 -7.85 1.89
C LEU A 109 -6.29 -7.66 0.91
N LEU A 110 -7.53 -7.91 1.34
CA LEU A 110 -8.72 -7.75 0.49
C LEU A 110 -8.81 -6.34 -0.11
N HIS A 111 -8.50 -5.31 0.68
CA HIS A 111 -8.46 -3.94 0.21
C HIS A 111 -7.42 -3.73 -0.91
N SER A 112 -6.20 -4.24 -0.70
CA SER A 112 -5.10 -4.12 -1.68
C SER A 112 -5.32 -4.94 -2.96
N LEU A 113 -6.11 -6.02 -2.89
CA LEU A 113 -6.36 -6.88 -4.05
C LEU A 113 -7.01 -6.14 -5.20
N VAL A 114 -7.81 -5.09 -4.93
CA VAL A 114 -8.39 -4.24 -5.98
C VAL A 114 -7.29 -3.68 -6.89
N PHE A 115 -6.22 -3.13 -6.33
CA PHE A 115 -5.10 -2.56 -7.08
C PHE A 115 -4.23 -3.62 -7.73
N PHE A 116 -4.07 -4.77 -7.08
CA PHE A 116 -3.33 -5.90 -7.65
C PHE A 116 -4.02 -6.48 -8.88
N PHE A 117 -5.35 -6.60 -8.87
CA PHE A 117 -6.11 -7.05 -10.03
C PHE A 117 -6.10 -6.03 -11.17
N LEU A 118 -5.99 -4.72 -10.89
CA LEU A 118 -5.79 -3.72 -11.94
C LEU A 118 -4.49 -3.96 -12.70
N ILE A 119 -3.38 -4.20 -12.01
CA ILE A 119 -2.11 -4.57 -12.66
C ILE A 119 -2.24 -5.86 -13.47
N ILE A 120 -2.86 -6.91 -12.91
CA ILE A 120 -3.04 -8.17 -13.64
C ILE A 120 -3.86 -7.95 -14.91
N LYS A 121 -4.93 -7.16 -14.82
CA LYS A 121 -5.76 -6.80 -15.97
C LYS A 121 -4.94 -6.07 -17.03
N ASP A 122 -4.15 -5.08 -16.63
CA ASP A 122 -3.32 -4.29 -17.56
C ASP A 122 -2.28 -5.19 -18.25
N PHE A 123 -1.61 -6.09 -17.52
CA PHE A 123 -0.73 -7.10 -18.10
C PHE A 123 -1.46 -8.06 -19.04
N TYR A 124 -2.64 -8.53 -18.66
CA TYR A 124 -3.42 -9.44 -19.50
C TYR A 124 -3.80 -8.78 -20.84
N ILE A 125 -4.27 -7.53 -20.81
CA ILE A 125 -4.61 -6.77 -22.02
C ILE A 125 -3.39 -6.58 -22.91
N GLN A 126 -2.24 -6.23 -22.32
CA GLN A 126 -1.01 -6.02 -23.09
C GLN A 126 -0.42 -7.32 -23.66
N LEU A 127 -0.59 -8.46 -22.99
CA LEU A 127 -0.11 -9.75 -23.50
C LEU A 127 -1.02 -10.32 -24.60
N THR A 128 -2.32 -10.00 -24.59
CA THR A 128 -3.31 -10.59 -25.49
C THR A 128 -3.72 -9.70 -26.66
N SER A 129 -3.42 -8.40 -26.60
CA SER A 129 -3.74 -7.47 -27.68
C SER A 129 -2.74 -7.58 -28.83
N ALA A 130 -3.26 -7.56 -30.08
CA ALA A 130 -2.44 -7.57 -31.29
C ALA A 130 -1.57 -6.30 -31.46
N PHE A 131 -1.82 -5.26 -30.66
CA PHE A 131 -1.14 -3.97 -30.67
C PHE A 131 -0.34 -3.72 -29.38
N ALA A 132 0.22 -4.77 -28.79
CA ALA A 132 1.02 -4.69 -27.58
C ALA A 132 2.21 -3.72 -27.75
N ASP A 133 2.20 -2.61 -27.01
CA ASP A 133 3.34 -1.71 -26.92
C ASP A 133 4.28 -2.18 -25.82
N LYS A 134 5.46 -2.66 -26.23
CA LYS A 134 6.52 -3.12 -25.34
C LYS A 134 6.94 -2.05 -24.32
N ASN A 135 6.86 -0.77 -24.67
CA ASN A 135 7.25 0.32 -23.77
C ASN A 135 6.26 0.47 -22.61
N VAL A 136 4.97 0.33 -22.90
CA VAL A 136 3.92 0.39 -21.86
C VAL A 136 4.09 -0.77 -20.89
N LEU A 137 4.34 -1.98 -21.39
CA LEU A 137 4.59 -3.16 -20.55
C LEU A 137 5.80 -2.98 -19.65
N GLN A 138 6.91 -2.47 -20.20
CA GLN A 138 8.10 -2.19 -19.41
C GLN A 138 7.84 -1.14 -18.33
N ASN A 139 7.03 -0.13 -18.61
CA ASN A 139 6.66 0.88 -17.63
C ASN A 139 5.81 0.30 -16.50
N ASP A 140 4.78 -0.49 -16.83
CA ASP A 140 3.92 -1.12 -15.83
C ASP A 140 4.69 -2.11 -14.94
N MET A 141 5.63 -2.86 -15.52
CA MET A 141 6.54 -3.72 -14.75
C MET A 141 7.45 -2.94 -13.80
N LYS A 142 7.95 -1.76 -14.21
CA LYS A 142 8.73 -0.88 -13.33
C LYS A 142 7.86 -0.39 -12.18
N ILE A 143 6.65 0.08 -12.47
CA ILE A 143 5.69 0.57 -11.46
C ILE A 143 5.34 -0.53 -10.46
N TYR A 144 5.14 -1.76 -10.92
CA TYR A 144 4.90 -2.89 -10.03
C TYR A 144 6.12 -3.19 -9.14
N THR A 145 7.33 -3.13 -9.71
CA THR A 145 8.57 -3.32 -8.97
C THR A 145 8.76 -2.24 -7.91
N ASP A 146 8.53 -0.98 -8.26
CA ASP A 146 8.56 0.14 -7.34
C ASP A 146 7.53 -0.03 -6.23
N SER A 147 6.35 -0.56 -6.54
CA SER A 147 5.34 -0.88 -5.52
C SER A 147 5.80 -1.92 -4.52
N ILE A 148 6.45 -2.98 -4.99
CA ILE A 148 7.02 -4.01 -4.12
C ILE A 148 8.09 -3.39 -3.23
N LEU A 149 9.03 -2.63 -3.79
CA LEU A 149 10.11 -1.98 -3.05
C LEU A 149 9.58 -1.01 -2.00
N LEU A 150 8.60 -0.18 -2.36
CA LEU A 150 7.94 0.74 -1.44
C LEU A 150 7.29 -0.03 -0.28
N ASN A 151 6.51 -1.08 -0.56
CA ASN A 151 5.84 -1.85 0.47
C ASN A 151 6.82 -2.61 1.38
N ILE A 152 7.95 -3.08 0.86
CA ILE A 152 9.05 -3.63 1.68
C ILE A 152 9.63 -2.54 2.60
N ALA A 153 9.98 -1.38 2.04
CA ALA A 153 10.57 -0.29 2.80
C ALA A 153 9.64 0.19 3.92
N VAL A 154 8.35 0.36 3.61
CA VAL A 154 7.32 0.74 4.57
C VAL A 154 7.14 -0.31 5.67
N PHE A 155 7.19 -1.60 5.32
CA PHE A 155 7.12 -2.69 6.31
C PHE A 155 8.34 -2.70 7.23
N ILE A 156 9.55 -2.58 6.68
CA ILE A 156 10.80 -2.50 7.45
C ILE A 156 10.77 -1.29 8.39
N ALA A 157 10.41 -0.10 7.90
CA ALA A 157 10.30 1.10 8.71
C ALA A 157 9.31 0.90 9.88
N THR A 158 8.14 0.31 9.60
CA THR A 158 7.15 -0.02 10.62
C THR A 158 7.69 -0.97 11.68
N ALA A 159 8.42 -2.02 11.26
CA ALA A 159 9.04 -2.99 12.16
C ALA A 159 10.13 -2.34 13.04
N LEU A 160 10.96 -1.47 12.46
CA LEU A 160 12.02 -0.75 13.19
C LEU A 160 11.43 0.20 14.24
N VAL A 161 10.43 0.99 13.88
CA VAL A 161 9.73 1.90 14.80
C VAL A 161 9.09 1.11 15.93
N PHE A 162 8.39 0.01 15.60
CA PHE A 162 7.77 -0.84 16.59
C PHE A 162 8.79 -1.46 17.57
N TYR A 163 9.91 -1.95 17.04
CA TYR A 163 11.02 -2.48 17.84
C TYR A 163 11.60 -1.42 18.78
N ALA A 164 11.85 -0.21 18.27
CA ALA A 164 12.33 0.91 19.06
C ALA A 164 11.38 1.24 20.23
N ILE A 165 10.07 1.35 19.96
CA ILE A 165 9.04 1.61 20.97
C ILE A 165 9.05 0.55 22.08
N ILE A 166 9.10 -0.74 21.71
CA ILE A 166 9.17 -1.84 22.69
C ILE A 166 10.42 -1.73 23.55
N ARG A 167 11.58 -1.48 22.94
CA ARG A 167 12.86 -1.37 23.64
C ARG A 167 12.86 -0.22 24.65
N PHE A 168 12.35 0.94 24.27
CA PHE A 168 12.22 2.09 25.18
C PHE A 168 11.26 1.82 26.34
N ARG A 169 10.13 1.16 26.10
CA ARG A 169 9.17 0.79 27.16
C ARG A 169 9.77 -0.18 28.18
N LYS A 170 10.53 -1.19 27.73
CA LYS A 170 11.21 -2.14 28.63
C LYS A 170 12.24 -1.44 29.52
N LYS A 171 13.06 -0.54 28.95
CA LYS A 171 14.06 0.24 29.69
C LYS A 171 13.44 1.18 30.75
N ARG A 172 12.25 1.73 30.48
CA ARG A 172 11.53 2.56 31.47
C ARG A 172 11.01 1.72 32.64
N LYS A 173 10.47 0.51 32.37
CA LYS A 173 9.95 -0.38 33.41
C LYS A 173 11.04 -0.88 34.36
N SER A 174 12.25 -1.17 33.86
CA SER A 174 13.38 -1.61 34.69
C SER A 174 14.03 -0.50 35.53
N ARG A 175 13.64 0.78 35.34
CA ARG A 175 14.10 1.91 36.17
C ARG A 175 13.11 2.26 37.30
N LEU A 176 11.91 1.68 37.28
CA LEU A 176 10.84 1.92 38.25
C LEU A 176 10.67 0.76 39.24
N LEU A 177 11.43 -0.33 39.05
CA LEU A 177 11.55 -1.48 39.94
C LEU A 177 12.94 -1.44 40.56
#